data_AF-X1TIS4-F1
#
_entry.id   AF-X1TIS4-F1
#
_cell.length_a   1.000
_cell.length_b   1.000
_cell.length_c   1.000
_cell.angle_alpha   90.00
_cell.angle_beta   90.00
_cell.angle_gamma   90.00
#
_symmetry.space_group_name_H-M   'P 1'
#
loop_
_entity.id
_entity.type
_entity.pdbx_description
1 polymer ?
#
loop_
_entity_poly.entity_id
_entity_poly.type
_entity_poly.pdbx_seq_one_letter_code
_entity_poly.pdbx_strand_id
1 'polypeptide(L)' 'MKKISEMNISGKMKLRIINKEINGFRREYIQKLKIEDPEAYLELRESQKKDLSRFRKNNPDYQKNWAKKKSGK' A
#
# COMPACT_ATOMS: atom_id res chain seq x y z
N MET A 1 0.41 9.31 22.99
CA MET A 1 1.58 9.18 22.08
C MET A 1 2.00 10.57 21.63
N LYS A 2 3.31 10.85 21.52
CA LYS A 2 3.78 12.11 20.89
C LYS A 2 3.35 12.14 19.42
N LYS A 3 3.04 13.32 18.88
CA LYS A 3 2.74 13.43 17.44
C LYS A 3 4.00 13.10 16.64
N ILE A 4 3.85 12.51 15.45
CA ILE A 4 4.98 12.20 14.56
C ILE A 4 5.80 13.46 14.23
N SER A 5 5.15 14.62 14.20
CA SER A 5 5.79 15.94 14.05
C SER A 5 6.78 16.25 15.16
N GLU A 6 6.49 15.81 16.39
CA GLU A 6 7.25 16.08 17.63
C GLU A 6 8.37 15.07 17.88
N MET A 7 8.51 14.03 17.04
CA MET A 7 9.57 13.05 17.15
C MET A 7 10.88 13.59 16.55
N ASN A 8 11.98 13.51 17.29
CA ASN A 8 13.32 13.81 16.79
C ASN A 8 13.90 12.61 16.00
N ILE A 9 13.32 12.36 14.83
CA ILE A 9 13.72 11.29 13.91
C ILE A 9 13.82 11.83 12.48
N SER A 10 14.59 11.14 11.63
CA SER A 10 14.76 11.53 10.23
C SER A 10 13.43 11.57 9.48
N GLY A 11 13.33 12.45 8.47
CA GLY A 11 12.13 12.53 7.62
C GLY A 11 11.77 11.19 6.98
N LYS A 12 12.76 10.39 6.60
CA LYS A 12 12.57 9.02 6.08
C LYS A 12 11.88 8.11 7.11
N MET A 13 12.24 8.23 8.39
CA MET A 13 11.61 7.46 9.46
C MET A 13 10.18 7.96 9.74
N LYS A 14 9.93 9.27 9.72
CA LYS A 14 8.58 9.84 9.82
C LYS A 14 7.67 9.30 8.72
N LEU A 15 8.13 9.34 7.47
CA LEU A 15 7.41 8.77 6.32
C LEU A 15 7.13 7.27 6.48
N ARG A 16 8.09 6.51 7.01
CA ARG A 16 7.90 5.07 7.25
C ARG A 16 6.81 4.80 8.29
N ILE A 17 6.74 5.59 9.35
CA ILE A 17 5.70 5.47 10.39
C ILE A 17 4.33 5.82 9.82
N ILE A 18 4.22 6.97 9.15
CA ILE A 18 2.96 7.41 8.50
C ILE A 18 2.46 6.34 7.52
N ASN A 19 3.34 5.82 6.66
CA ASN A 19 2.97 4.77 5.71
C ASN A 19 2.54 3.48 6.41
N LYS A 20 3.11 3.16 7.57
CA LYS A 20 2.71 1.98 8.35
C LYS A 20 1.30 2.16 8.91
N GLU A 21 0.98 3.32 9.46
CA GLU A 21 -0.36 3.63 9.98
C GLU A 21 -1.41 3.64 8.88
N ILE A 22 -1.16 4.33 7.76
CA ILE A 22 -2.06 4.35 6.60
C ILE A 22 -2.35 2.93 6.11
N ASN A 23 -1.32 2.08 6.03
CA ASN A 23 -1.50 0.68 5.62
C ASN A 23 -2.29 -0.14 6.66
N GLY A 24 -2.16 0.15 7.95
CA GLY A 24 -2.97 -0.44 9.00
C GLY A 24 -4.45 -0.12 8.80
N PHE A 25 -4.80 1.17 8.74
CA PHE A 25 -6.17 1.61 8.53
C PHE A 25 -6.79 1.06 7.24
N ARG A 26 -6.03 1.03 6.14
CA ARG A 26 -6.51 0.43 4.88
C ARG A 26 -6.85 -1.05 5.02
N ARG A 27 -6.03 -1.82 5.74
CA ARG A 27 -6.28 -3.25 5.96
C ARG A 27 -7.53 -3.48 6.78
N GLU A 28 -7.68 -2.74 7.87
CA GLU A 28 -8.86 -2.83 8.74
C GLU A 28 -10.13 -2.43 7.98
N TYR A 29 -10.09 -1.34 7.23
CA TYR A 29 -11.20 -0.91 6.37
C TYR A 29 -11.61 -2.00 5.38
N ILE A 30 -10.65 -2.58 4.66
CA ILE A 30 -10.93 -3.63 3.67
C ILE A 30 -11.50 -4.89 4.34
N GLN A 31 -11.04 -5.25 5.53
CA GLN A 31 -11.58 -6.38 6.29
C GLN A 31 -13.02 -6.15 6.73
N LYS A 32 -13.33 -4.95 7.23
CA LYS A 32 -14.71 -4.57 7.57
C LYS A 32 -15.61 -4.55 6.34
N LEU A 33 -15.16 -3.89 5.27
CA LEU A 33 -15.88 -3.81 3.99
C LEU A 33 -16.24 -5.20 3.46
N LYS A 34 -15.34 -6.17 3.58
CA LYS A 34 -15.62 -7.56 3.16
C LYS A 34 -16.82 -8.21 3.89
N ILE A 35 -17.07 -7.82 5.14
CA ILE A 35 -18.14 -8.38 5.98
C ILE A 35 -19.42 -7.55 5.83
N GLU A 36 -19.28 -6.23 5.89
CA GLU A 36 -20.40 -5.28 5.90
C GLU A 36 -21.02 -5.10 4.50
N ASP A 37 -20.19 -5.08 3.45
CA ASP A 37 -20.62 -4.91 2.06
C ASP A 37 -19.72 -5.72 1.09
N PRO A 38 -20.02 -7.01 0.91
CA PRO A 38 -19.24 -7.90 0.04
C PRO A 38 -19.22 -7.44 -1.44
N GLU A 39 -20.28 -6.78 -1.91
CA GLU A 39 -20.36 -6.29 -3.29
C GLU A 39 -19.39 -5.14 -3.51
N ALA A 40 -19.41 -4.13 -2.64
CA ALA A 40 -18.45 -3.02 -2.69
C ALA A 40 -17.00 -3.50 -2.49
N TYR A 41 -16.77 -4.52 -1.66
CA TYR A 41 -15.46 -5.16 -1.56
C TYR A 41 -15.00 -5.75 -2.89
N LEU A 42 -15.87 -6.47 -3.61
CA LEU A 42 -15.53 -7.04 -4.92
C LEU A 42 -15.23 -5.95 -5.95
N GLU A 43 -16.04 -4.89 -6.01
CA GLU A 43 -15.80 -3.74 -6.89
C GLU A 43 -14.43 -3.09 -6.63
N LEU A 44 -14.10 -2.87 -5.37
CA LEU A 44 -12.79 -2.35 -4.96
C LEU A 44 -11.65 -3.26 -5.45
N ARG A 45 -11.79 -4.58 -5.30
CA ARG A 45 -10.77 -5.56 -5.73
C ARG A 45 -10.59 -5.56 -7.24
N GLU A 46 -11.68 -5.47 -8.00
CA GLU A 46 -11.61 -5.39 -9.46
C GLU A 46 -10.98 -4.08 -9.94
N SER A 47 -11.30 -2.96 -9.31
CA SER A 47 -10.63 -1.67 -9.60
C SER A 47 -9.12 -1.77 -9.35
N GLN A 48 -8.71 -2.31 -8.20
CA GLN A 48 -7.29 -2.50 -7.86
C GLN A 48 -6.56 -3.41 -8.87
N LYS A 49 -7.22 -4.48 -9.33
CA LYS A 49 -6.65 -5.36 -10.37
C LYS A 49 -6.47 -4.61 -11.69
N LYS A 50 -7.46 -3.82 -12.11
CA LYS A 50 -7.39 -3.02 -13.35
C LYS A 50 -6.25 -2.01 -13.29
N ASP A 51 -6.12 -1.29 -12.17
CA ASP A 51 -5.05 -0.31 -11.99
C ASP A 51 -3.67 -0.98 -11.97
N LEU A 52 -3.53 -2.13 -11.28
CA LEU A 52 -2.30 -2.91 -11.29
C LEU A 52 -1.95 -3.41 -12.70
N SER A 53 -2.95 -3.85 -13.46
CA SER A 53 -2.77 -4.29 -14.86
C SER A 53 -2.27 -3.13 -15.74
N ARG A 54 -2.93 -1.97 -15.67
CA ARG A 54 -2.49 -0.74 -16.38
C ARG A 54 -1.08 -0.33 -15.99
N PHE A 55 -0.78 -0.33 -14.70
CA PHE A 55 0.55 0.00 -14.21
C PHE A 55 1.62 -0.95 -14.78
N ARG A 56 1.38 -2.27 -14.74
CA ARG A 56 2.31 -3.27 -15.28
C ARG A 56 2.50 -3.14 -16.79
N LYS A 57 1.42 -2.85 -17.53
CA LYS A 57 1.50 -2.60 -18.98
C LYS A 57 2.39 -1.39 -19.29
N ASN A 58 2.27 -0.32 -18.51
CA ASN A 58 3.07 0.90 -18.69
C ASN A 58 4.48 0.78 -18.10
N ASN A 59 4.73 -0.22 -17.24
CA ASN A 59 6.01 -0.41 -16.56
C ASN A 59 6.44 -1.89 -16.63
N PRO A 60 6.72 -2.42 -17.84
CA PRO A 60 6.97 -3.86 -18.04
C PRO A 60 8.17 -4.38 -17.24
N ASP A 61 9.22 -3.58 -17.10
CA ASP A 61 10.41 -3.95 -16.33
C ASP A 61 10.28 -3.71 -14.82
N TYR A 62 9.19 -3.11 -14.34
CA TYR A 62 9.04 -2.79 -12.91
C TYR A 62 9.16 -4.03 -12.04
N GLN A 63 8.49 -5.12 -12.42
CA GLN A 63 8.51 -6.37 -11.67
C GLN A 63 9.93 -6.95 -11.60
N LYS A 64 10.65 -6.94 -12.73
CA LYS A 64 12.05 -7.41 -12.84
C LYS A 64 13.00 -6.54 -12.01
N ASN A 65 12.88 -5.22 -12.11
CA ASN A 65 13.70 -4.26 -11.39
C ASN A 65 13.43 -4.27 -9.88
N TRP A 66 12.16 -4.47 -9.48
CA TRP A 66 11.77 -4.64 -8.09
C TRP A 66 12.34 -5.93 -7.50
N ALA A 67 12.24 -7.05 -8.23
CA ALA A 67 12.80 -8.33 -7.81
C ALA A 67 14.32 -8.25 -7.59
N LYS A 68 15.06 -7.63 -8.53
CA LYS A 68 16.50 -7.39 -8.40
C LYS A 68 16.85 -6.57 -7.16
N LYS A 69 16.15 -5.45 -6.94
CA LYS A 69 16.34 -4.59 -5.75
C LYS A 69 16.05 -5.32 -4.44
N LYS A 70 15.14 -6.29 -4.44
CA LYS A 70 14.79 -7.11 -3.28
C LYS A 70 15.80 -8.24 -3.03
N SER A 71 16.39 -8.81 -4.08
CA SER A 71 17.31 -9.95 -3.98
C SER A 71 18.74 -9.58 -3.56
N GLY A 72 19.07 -8.29 -3.43
CA GLY A 72 20.39 -7.84 -2.95
C GLY A 72 21.57 -8.20 -3.88
N LYS A 73 21.31 -8.45 -5.17
CA LYS A 73 22.33 -8.54 -6.22
C LYS A 73 22.42 -7.24 -6.98
#